data_AF-A0A3R6WMN5-F1
#
_entry.id   AF-A0A3R6WMN5-F1
#
_cell.length_a   1.000
_cell.length_b   1.000
_cell.length_c   1.000
_cell.angle_alpha   90.00
_cell.angle_beta   90.00
_cell.angle_gamma   90.00
#
_symmetry.space_group_name_H-M   'P 1'
#
loop_
_entity.id
_entity.type
_entity.pdbx_description
1 polymer ?
#
loop_
_entity_poly.entity_id
_entity_poly.type
_entity_poly.pdbx_seq_one_letter_code
_entity_poly.pdbx_strand_id
1 'polypeptide(L)'
;MDRSYGLRDRWGEQWKVLVYDNFCRDIISPILKLHELRKKGVTLHMLLDSDREEIPDVPAIYFVQPTTANLQRIIQDCTKELYSSMHLNFVSPIPRDKLEAFAKGCALVDDMLGIKLNRVAFKVPNDKGTLVDKSQDLDVKSDKFFESTAGMLFPDAIASHEEELKVVLKKEKDISAKAGSGGNSTKELAAAVDTLPALLEMKKTLEVHTNVFQATMDAVTSRQVPEYSMLEQRLIEGFNVPPAEVVALLSEKVLAEDKVRLLMIYYLTTGASSGEIADFEAILRQPMTDSTAALAVFDNAWKFIKQHTSLQKHASVGSSFLATDAPASNATAASKLKGLANNWAGTFAGQAQGWLTQAAEQFKNFLPENKKLQLTRKYDGRANTEDESYLYLDPKIKPGSGQVPRQRTPFRDVIVFVIGGGNYNEYQNLQAYAKAQPSTHPRQILYGCTELLTPNEFLQQLNQVHT
;
A
#
# COMPACT_ATOMS: atom_id res chain seq x y z
N MET A 1 19.13 17.00 -42.36
CA MET A 1 19.42 15.58 -42.07
C MET A 1 19.10 15.35 -40.61
N ASP A 2 18.08 14.54 -40.40
CA ASP A 2 17.37 14.24 -39.15
C ASP A 2 18.07 13.09 -38.39
N ARG A 3 18.08 13.15 -37.05
CA ARG A 3 18.43 12.04 -36.14
C ARG A 3 17.56 12.09 -34.89
N SER A 4 16.25 11.96 -35.10
CA SER A 4 15.27 11.74 -34.04
C SER A 4 14.52 10.42 -34.25
N TYR A 5 15.17 9.27 -34.01
CA TYR A 5 14.51 7.97 -33.97
C TYR A 5 15.07 7.12 -32.82
N GLY A 6 14.20 6.64 -31.93
CA GLY A 6 14.57 5.61 -30.94
C GLY A 6 13.58 5.34 -29.79
N LEU A 7 12.71 6.27 -29.41
CA LEU A 7 11.82 6.10 -28.24
C LEU A 7 10.32 6.36 -28.49
N ARG A 8 9.94 6.65 -29.73
CA ARG A 8 8.52 6.71 -30.12
C ARG A 8 8.22 5.50 -31.00
N ASP A 9 7.22 4.73 -30.57
CA ASP A 9 6.48 3.69 -31.33
C ASP A 9 6.70 2.19 -31.02
N ARG A 10 7.38 1.80 -29.92
CA ARG A 10 7.41 0.37 -29.50
C ARG A 10 6.03 -0.23 -29.24
N TRP A 11 5.05 0.59 -28.88
CA TRP A 11 3.68 0.12 -28.65
C TRP A 11 2.94 -0.21 -29.97
N GLY A 12 3.24 0.45 -31.09
CA GLY A 12 2.59 0.15 -32.37
C GLY A 12 2.99 -1.20 -32.96
N GLU A 13 4.22 -1.64 -32.67
CA GLU A 13 4.87 -2.81 -33.27
C GLU A 13 4.63 -4.13 -32.52
N GLN A 14 4.21 -4.07 -31.25
CA GLN A 14 3.91 -5.26 -30.45
C GLN A 14 2.51 -5.81 -30.77
N TRP A 15 2.44 -7.14 -30.94
CA TRP A 15 1.20 -7.89 -31.14
C TRP A 15 0.37 -7.86 -29.86
N LYS A 16 -0.95 -7.67 -29.98
CA LYS A 16 -1.86 -7.58 -28.83
C LYS A 16 -3.17 -8.27 -29.12
N VAL A 17 -3.81 -8.74 -28.06
CA VAL A 17 -5.20 -9.24 -28.09
C VAL A 17 -6.13 -8.13 -27.60
N LEU A 18 -7.26 -7.92 -28.28
CA LEU A 18 -8.35 -7.07 -27.80
C LEU A 18 -9.49 -7.95 -27.26
N VAL A 19 -9.78 -7.82 -25.98
CA VAL A 19 -10.91 -8.48 -25.33
C VAL A 19 -11.99 -7.45 -25.06
N TYR A 20 -13.22 -7.70 -25.50
CA TYR A 20 -14.35 -6.81 -25.22
C TYR A 20 -15.60 -7.61 -24.83
N ASP A 21 -16.54 -6.99 -24.13
CA ASP A 21 -17.86 -7.59 -23.94
C ASP A 21 -18.78 -7.26 -25.13
N ASN A 22 -20.00 -7.81 -25.11
CA ASN A 22 -20.96 -7.59 -26.20
C ASN A 22 -21.29 -6.11 -26.42
N PHE A 23 -21.40 -5.31 -25.34
CA PHE A 23 -21.72 -3.89 -25.43
C PHE A 23 -20.58 -3.09 -26.05
N CYS A 24 -19.35 -3.30 -25.59
CA CYS A 24 -18.16 -2.61 -26.07
C CYS A 24 -17.76 -3.04 -27.49
N ARG A 25 -18.05 -4.28 -27.90
CA ARG A 25 -17.94 -4.71 -29.30
C ARG A 25 -18.76 -3.82 -30.22
N ASP A 26 -20.01 -3.59 -29.83
CA ASP A 26 -20.98 -2.86 -30.65
C ASP A 26 -20.61 -1.36 -30.74
N ILE A 27 -19.84 -0.85 -29.77
CA ILE A 27 -19.21 0.48 -29.82
C ILE A 27 -18.00 0.52 -30.78
N ILE A 28 -17.09 -0.46 -30.70
CA ILE A 28 -15.84 -0.42 -31.48
C ILE A 28 -16.04 -0.82 -32.95
N SER A 29 -16.89 -1.81 -33.24
CA SER A 29 -17.06 -2.38 -34.59
C SER A 29 -17.48 -1.37 -35.68
N PRO A 30 -18.32 -0.36 -35.40
CA PRO A 30 -18.65 0.70 -36.36
C PRO A 30 -17.50 1.69 -36.59
N ILE A 31 -16.71 1.97 -35.55
CA ILE A 31 -15.71 3.06 -35.50
C ILE A 31 -14.37 2.60 -36.04
N LEU A 32 -13.95 1.38 -35.70
CA LEU A 32 -12.66 0.82 -36.08
C LEU A 32 -12.87 -0.46 -36.89
N LYS A 33 -12.48 -0.39 -38.18
CA LYS A 33 -12.46 -1.56 -39.05
C LYS A 33 -11.26 -2.44 -38.72
N LEU A 34 -11.36 -3.72 -39.03
CA LEU A 34 -10.33 -4.73 -38.72
C LEU A 34 -8.92 -4.34 -39.19
N HIS A 35 -8.80 -3.69 -40.35
CA HIS A 35 -7.50 -3.26 -40.87
C HIS A 35 -6.87 -2.12 -40.05
N GLU A 36 -7.67 -1.25 -39.43
CA GLU A 36 -7.19 -0.17 -38.56
C GLU A 36 -6.74 -0.71 -37.20
N LEU A 37 -7.43 -1.71 -36.64
CA LEU A 37 -6.99 -2.42 -35.44
C LEU A 37 -5.63 -3.10 -35.65
N ARG A 38 -5.45 -3.75 -36.81
CA ARG A 38 -4.17 -4.38 -37.19
C ARG A 38 -3.03 -3.38 -37.33
N LYS A 39 -3.28 -2.20 -37.91
CA LYS A 39 -2.29 -1.09 -37.95
C LYS A 39 -1.85 -0.60 -36.57
N LYS A 40 -2.62 -0.90 -35.51
CA LYS A 40 -2.29 -0.58 -34.11
C LYS A 40 -1.76 -1.78 -33.33
N GLY A 41 -1.42 -2.87 -34.02
CA GLY A 41 -0.86 -4.09 -33.43
C GLY A 41 -1.90 -5.01 -32.78
N VAL A 42 -3.21 -4.75 -32.93
CA VAL A 42 -4.26 -5.68 -32.49
C VAL A 42 -4.45 -6.76 -33.56
N THR A 43 -3.96 -7.96 -33.26
CA THR A 43 -3.89 -9.08 -34.22
C THR A 43 -5.03 -10.07 -34.01
N LEU A 44 -5.54 -10.15 -32.78
CA LEU A 44 -6.69 -10.97 -32.39
C LEU A 44 -7.69 -10.13 -31.59
N HIS A 45 -8.98 -10.37 -31.80
CA HIS A 45 -10.03 -9.83 -30.94
C HIS A 45 -11.02 -10.93 -30.54
N MET A 46 -11.47 -10.91 -29.28
CA MET A 46 -12.33 -11.96 -28.72
C MET A 46 -13.38 -11.36 -27.80
N LEU A 47 -14.53 -12.03 -27.67
CA LEU A 47 -15.53 -11.67 -26.67
C LEU A 47 -15.06 -12.16 -25.29
N LEU A 48 -15.31 -11.34 -24.26
CA LEU A 48 -15.03 -11.65 -22.85
C LEU A 48 -15.77 -12.90 -22.37
N ASP A 49 -16.92 -13.21 -22.95
CA ASP A 49 -17.73 -14.37 -22.56
C ASP A 49 -17.28 -15.68 -23.24
N SER A 50 -16.41 -15.62 -24.24
CA SER A 50 -15.92 -16.82 -24.92
C SER A 50 -14.93 -17.61 -24.08
N ASP A 51 -14.82 -18.92 -24.34
CA ASP A 51 -13.67 -19.70 -23.89
C ASP A 51 -12.43 -19.28 -24.68
N ARG A 52 -11.34 -19.02 -23.97
CA ARG A 52 -10.09 -18.47 -24.51
C ARG A 52 -8.94 -19.34 -24.06
N GLU A 53 -8.04 -19.64 -25.00
CA GLU A 53 -6.78 -20.31 -24.71
C GLU A 53 -5.73 -19.31 -24.25
N GLU A 54 -4.74 -19.80 -23.51
CA GLU A 54 -3.60 -19.00 -23.04
C GLU A 54 -2.71 -18.56 -24.21
N ILE A 55 -2.30 -17.30 -24.18
CA ILE A 55 -1.33 -16.71 -25.11
C ILE A 55 -0.31 -15.92 -24.26
N PRO A 56 0.53 -16.61 -23.49
CA PRO A 56 1.30 -16.03 -22.37
C PRO A 56 2.31 -14.96 -22.80
N ASP A 57 2.75 -14.93 -24.06
CA ASP A 57 3.71 -13.93 -24.56
C ASP A 57 3.05 -12.63 -25.08
N VAL A 58 1.72 -12.60 -25.21
CA VAL A 58 1.00 -11.52 -25.89
C VAL A 58 0.19 -10.69 -24.89
N PRO A 59 0.35 -9.35 -24.86
CA PRO A 59 -0.45 -8.50 -23.99
C PRO A 59 -1.90 -8.40 -24.47
N ALA A 60 -2.83 -8.29 -23.53
CA ALA A 60 -4.25 -8.13 -23.80
C ALA A 60 -4.78 -6.76 -23.34
N ILE A 61 -5.60 -6.15 -24.19
CA ILE A 61 -6.34 -4.93 -23.92
C ILE A 61 -7.80 -5.32 -23.68
N TYR A 62 -8.31 -5.02 -22.49
CA TYR A 62 -9.71 -5.23 -22.15
C TYR A 62 -10.46 -3.92 -22.34
N PHE A 63 -11.49 -3.92 -23.19
CA PHE A 63 -12.42 -2.81 -23.35
C PHE A 63 -13.83 -3.30 -23.03
N VAL A 64 -14.28 -3.11 -21.79
CA VAL A 64 -15.46 -3.79 -21.23
C VAL A 64 -16.31 -2.85 -20.36
N GLN A 65 -17.55 -3.22 -20.07
CA GLN A 65 -18.33 -2.60 -19.01
C GLN A 65 -17.85 -3.04 -17.61
N PRO A 66 -17.91 -2.17 -16.59
CA PRO A 66 -17.61 -2.52 -15.20
C PRO A 66 -18.78 -3.29 -14.54
N THR A 67 -19.29 -4.32 -15.21
CA THR A 67 -20.30 -5.21 -14.64
C THR A 67 -19.63 -6.24 -13.72
N THR A 68 -20.40 -6.78 -12.78
CA THR A 68 -19.85 -7.76 -11.82
C THR A 68 -19.40 -9.03 -12.54
N ALA A 69 -20.17 -9.48 -13.54
CA ALA A 69 -19.84 -10.63 -14.37
C ALA A 69 -18.54 -10.42 -15.16
N ASN A 70 -18.37 -9.26 -15.78
CA ASN A 70 -17.16 -8.94 -16.53
C ASN A 70 -15.93 -8.91 -15.63
N LEU A 71 -16.03 -8.27 -14.46
CA LEU A 71 -14.93 -8.21 -13.50
C LEU A 71 -14.53 -9.59 -13.01
N GLN A 72 -15.50 -10.48 -12.74
CA GLN A 72 -15.21 -11.87 -12.36
C GLN A 72 -14.48 -12.63 -13.48
N ARG A 73 -14.90 -12.44 -14.73
CA ARG A 73 -14.26 -13.09 -15.87
C ARG A 73 -12.83 -12.59 -16.10
N ILE A 74 -12.61 -11.29 -15.92
CA ILE A 74 -11.28 -10.66 -15.98
C ILE A 74 -10.38 -11.19 -14.86
N ILE A 75 -10.88 -11.28 -13.63
CA ILE A 75 -10.13 -11.85 -12.50
C ILE A 75 -9.74 -13.31 -12.81
N GLN A 76 -10.67 -14.10 -13.35
CA GLN A 76 -10.38 -15.48 -13.73
C GLN A 76 -9.30 -15.58 -14.82
N ASP A 77 -9.31 -14.67 -15.79
CA ASP A 77 -8.29 -14.60 -16.83
C ASP A 77 -6.93 -14.19 -16.25
N CYS A 78 -6.90 -13.30 -15.25
CA CYS A 78 -5.69 -12.98 -14.48
C CYS A 78 -5.15 -14.21 -13.73
N THR A 79 -6.01 -14.96 -13.04
CA THR A 79 -5.61 -16.15 -12.26
C THR A 79 -5.05 -17.25 -13.15
N LYS A 80 -5.54 -17.35 -14.39
CA LYS A 80 -5.07 -18.31 -15.40
C LYS A 80 -3.87 -17.80 -16.20
N GLU A 81 -3.40 -16.58 -15.93
CA GLU A 81 -2.29 -15.93 -16.64
C GLU A 81 -2.41 -16.03 -18.17
N LEU A 82 -3.61 -15.79 -18.72
CA LEU A 82 -3.87 -16.01 -20.15
C LEU A 82 -3.02 -15.14 -21.09
N TYR A 83 -2.39 -14.08 -20.58
CA TYR A 83 -1.68 -13.05 -21.34
C TYR A 83 -0.48 -12.51 -20.55
N SER A 84 0.55 -11.99 -21.23
CA SER A 84 1.75 -11.43 -20.57
C SER A 84 1.47 -10.20 -19.70
N SER A 85 0.50 -9.38 -20.13
CA SER A 85 0.01 -8.23 -19.37
C SER A 85 -1.44 -7.92 -19.75
N MET A 86 -2.19 -7.32 -18.84
CA MET A 86 -3.60 -7.00 -19.03
C MET A 86 -3.87 -5.51 -18.81
N HIS A 87 -4.37 -4.83 -19.84
CA HIS A 87 -4.69 -3.40 -19.83
C HIS A 87 -6.21 -3.22 -19.72
N LEU A 88 -6.69 -2.89 -18.53
CA LEU A 88 -8.12 -2.78 -18.24
C LEU A 88 -8.67 -1.38 -18.57
N ASN A 89 -9.59 -1.32 -19.53
CA ASN A 89 -10.26 -0.09 -19.96
C ASN A 89 -11.77 -0.26 -19.82
N PHE A 90 -12.35 0.41 -18.84
CA PHE A 90 -13.79 0.37 -18.63
C PHE A 90 -14.50 1.46 -19.44
N VAL A 91 -15.57 1.10 -20.16
CA VAL A 91 -16.35 2.06 -20.98
C VAL A 91 -17.12 3.08 -20.14
N SER A 92 -17.30 2.80 -18.86
CA SER A 92 -17.87 3.71 -17.88
C SER A 92 -17.07 3.65 -16.57
N PRO A 93 -17.14 4.68 -15.72
CA PRO A 93 -16.51 4.65 -14.40
C PRO A 93 -16.91 3.39 -13.62
N ILE A 94 -15.94 2.73 -12.99
CA ILE A 94 -16.19 1.57 -12.14
C ILE A 94 -16.80 2.02 -10.80
N PRO A 95 -17.96 1.47 -10.39
CA PRO A 95 -18.54 1.74 -9.07
C PRO A 95 -17.60 1.33 -7.93
N ARG A 96 -17.61 2.14 -6.86
CA ARG A 96 -16.70 2.03 -5.70
C ARG A 96 -16.71 0.65 -5.05
N ASP A 97 -17.88 0.06 -4.84
CA ASP A 97 -18.07 -1.29 -4.31
C ASP A 97 -17.33 -2.36 -5.14
N LYS A 98 -17.32 -2.20 -6.47
CA LYS A 98 -16.67 -3.13 -7.39
C LYS A 98 -15.17 -2.90 -7.50
N LEU A 99 -14.72 -1.65 -7.39
CA LEU A 99 -13.29 -1.30 -7.34
C LEU A 99 -12.67 -1.69 -6.00
N GLU A 100 -13.38 -1.48 -4.90
CA GLU A 100 -12.97 -1.91 -3.57
C GLU A 100 -12.87 -3.43 -3.46
N ALA A 101 -13.83 -4.15 -4.05
CA ALA A 101 -13.76 -5.60 -4.15
C ALA A 101 -12.70 -6.10 -5.15
N PHE A 102 -12.07 -5.18 -5.89
CA PHE A 102 -10.92 -5.45 -6.76
C PHE A 102 -9.58 -5.07 -6.09
N ALA A 103 -9.59 -4.29 -4.98
CA ALA A 103 -8.39 -3.56 -4.53
C ALA A 103 -8.11 -3.48 -3.01
N LYS A 104 -8.88 -4.10 -2.10
CA LYS A 104 -8.72 -3.83 -0.65
C LYS A 104 -7.71 -4.73 0.10
N GLY A 105 -6.76 -4.08 0.81
CA GLY A 105 -6.33 -4.43 2.19
C GLY A 105 -4.82 -4.48 2.53
N CYS A 106 -4.02 -3.46 2.17
CA CYS A 106 -2.56 -3.70 2.04
C CYS A 106 -1.58 -2.79 2.82
N ALA A 107 -1.76 -1.49 3.01
CA ALA A 107 -0.71 -0.52 3.44
C ALA A 107 0.56 -1.01 4.20
N LEU A 108 0.46 -1.53 5.44
CA LEU A 108 1.66 -2.03 6.16
C LEU A 108 2.16 -3.35 5.59
N VAL A 109 1.24 -4.26 5.26
CA VAL A 109 1.54 -5.54 4.60
C VAL A 109 2.13 -5.28 3.20
N ASP A 110 1.74 -4.20 2.55
CA ASP A 110 2.24 -3.73 1.27
C ASP A 110 3.66 -3.18 1.39
N ASP A 111 3.93 -2.32 2.39
CA ASP A 111 5.27 -1.78 2.63
C ASP A 111 6.26 -2.87 3.10
N MET A 112 5.77 -3.87 3.85
CA MET A 112 6.61 -4.93 4.40
C MET A 112 6.79 -6.12 3.46
N LEU A 113 5.71 -6.56 2.80
CA LEU A 113 5.69 -7.81 2.02
C LEU A 113 5.41 -7.57 0.53
N GLY A 114 4.97 -6.37 0.12
CA GLY A 114 4.63 -6.03 -1.25
C GLY A 114 3.37 -6.75 -1.73
N ILE A 115 2.24 -6.05 -1.83
CA ILE A 115 1.00 -6.66 -2.33
C ILE A 115 0.82 -6.33 -3.80
N LYS A 116 0.76 -7.37 -4.62
CA LYS A 116 0.55 -7.26 -6.06
C LYS A 116 -0.68 -8.06 -6.45
N LEU A 117 -1.66 -7.40 -7.06
CA LEU A 117 -2.91 -8.03 -7.51
C LEU A 117 -3.63 -8.81 -6.39
N ASN A 118 -3.71 -8.23 -5.19
CA ASN A 118 -4.26 -8.84 -3.98
C ASN A 118 -3.50 -10.10 -3.49
N ARG A 119 -2.30 -10.36 -3.99
CA ARG A 119 -1.44 -11.45 -3.53
C ARG A 119 -0.28 -10.90 -2.71
N VAL A 120 -0.03 -11.54 -1.58
CA VAL A 120 1.16 -11.32 -0.76
C VAL A 120 2.09 -12.52 -0.88
N ALA A 121 3.38 -12.27 -1.06
CA ALA A 121 4.41 -13.32 -1.10
C ALA A 121 5.37 -13.13 0.07
N PHE A 122 5.66 -14.20 0.81
CA PHE A 122 6.52 -14.15 1.98
C PHE A 122 7.22 -15.50 2.22
N LYS A 123 8.32 -15.48 2.96
CA LYS A 123 9.09 -16.67 3.30
C LYS A 123 8.71 -17.18 4.67
N VAL A 124 8.50 -18.49 4.80
CA VAL A 124 8.29 -19.15 6.09
C VAL A 124 9.28 -20.28 6.29
N PRO A 125 9.78 -20.50 7.53
CA PRO A 125 10.59 -21.65 7.84
C PRO A 125 9.74 -22.93 7.75
N ASN A 126 10.26 -23.96 7.09
CA ASN A 126 9.72 -25.32 7.15
C ASN A 126 10.14 -26.03 8.46
N ASP A 127 9.68 -27.26 8.66
CA ASP A 127 10.01 -28.08 9.85
C ASP A 127 11.52 -28.32 10.06
N LYS A 128 12.34 -28.05 9.03
CA LYS A 128 13.80 -28.16 9.05
C LYS A 128 14.50 -26.79 9.19
N GLY A 129 13.74 -25.72 9.45
CA GLY A 129 14.24 -24.35 9.59
C GLY A 129 14.64 -23.67 8.27
N THR A 130 14.40 -24.31 7.11
CA THR A 130 14.71 -23.73 5.81
C THR A 130 13.58 -22.80 5.37
N LEU A 131 13.90 -21.59 4.93
CA LEU A 131 12.91 -20.65 4.41
C LEU A 131 12.36 -21.12 3.06
N VAL A 132 11.03 -21.16 2.95
CA VAL A 132 10.29 -21.56 1.76
C VAL A 132 9.36 -20.41 1.35
N ASP A 133 9.33 -20.11 0.06
CA ASP A 133 8.41 -19.11 -0.49
C ASP A 133 6.96 -19.61 -0.38
N LYS A 134 6.10 -18.77 0.20
CA LYS A 134 4.65 -18.90 0.21
C LYS A 134 4.03 -17.69 -0.46
N SER A 135 2.89 -17.92 -1.09
CA SER A 135 2.03 -16.84 -1.58
C SER A 135 0.60 -17.07 -1.11
N GLN A 136 -0.09 -15.99 -0.81
CA GLN A 136 -1.49 -16.00 -0.37
C GLN A 136 -2.26 -14.89 -1.05
N ASP A 137 -3.46 -15.25 -1.52
CA ASP A 137 -4.42 -14.30 -2.07
C ASP A 137 -5.28 -13.75 -0.93
N LEU A 138 -5.40 -12.43 -0.87
CA LEU A 138 -6.18 -11.69 0.10
C LEU A 138 -7.44 -11.14 -0.60
N ASP A 139 -8.55 -11.89 -0.54
CA ASP A 139 -9.80 -11.52 -1.22
C ASP A 139 -10.91 -11.19 -0.21
N VAL A 140 -11.35 -9.92 -0.20
CA VAL A 140 -12.44 -9.43 0.65
C VAL A 140 -13.79 -10.10 0.40
N LYS A 141 -13.99 -10.81 -0.73
CA LYS A 141 -15.25 -11.52 -0.99
C LYS A 141 -15.28 -12.90 -0.37
N SER A 142 -14.18 -13.65 -0.45
CA SER A 142 -14.10 -15.01 0.10
C SER A 142 -13.61 -15.03 1.54
N ASP A 143 -12.86 -14.01 1.96
CA ASP A 143 -12.24 -13.93 3.27
C ASP A 143 -12.97 -12.91 4.16
N LYS A 144 -13.92 -13.42 4.95
CA LYS A 144 -14.73 -12.60 5.86
C LYS A 144 -13.89 -11.92 6.95
N PHE A 145 -12.82 -12.58 7.39
CA PHE A 145 -11.92 -11.99 8.38
C PHE A 145 -11.23 -10.78 7.79
N PHE A 146 -10.66 -10.94 6.60
CA PHE A 146 -10.00 -9.86 5.88
C PHE A 146 -10.96 -8.72 5.51
N GLU A 147 -12.18 -9.02 5.08
CA GLU A 147 -13.22 -8.02 4.82
C GLU A 147 -13.44 -7.11 6.05
N SER A 148 -13.51 -7.72 7.23
CA SER A 148 -13.80 -7.02 8.48
C SER A 148 -12.60 -6.25 9.05
N THR A 149 -11.37 -6.67 8.76
CA THR A 149 -10.14 -6.12 9.33
C THR A 149 -9.32 -5.26 8.36
N ALA A 150 -9.61 -5.33 7.05
CA ALA A 150 -8.94 -4.54 6.04
C ALA A 150 -9.07 -3.03 6.33
N GLY A 151 -7.92 -2.39 6.56
CA GLY A 151 -7.83 -0.96 6.87
C GLY A 151 -7.93 -0.61 8.36
N MET A 152 -7.99 -1.60 9.26
CA MET A 152 -7.73 -1.38 10.68
C MET A 152 -6.24 -1.06 10.93
N LEU A 153 -5.94 -0.48 12.09
CA LEU A 153 -4.57 -0.39 12.57
C LEU A 153 -4.07 -1.81 12.84
N PHE A 154 -2.79 -2.07 12.55
CA PHE A 154 -2.21 -3.41 12.68
C PHE A 154 -2.47 -4.07 14.05
N PRO A 155 -2.36 -3.36 15.19
CA PRO A 155 -2.71 -3.93 16.51
C PRO A 155 -4.17 -4.33 16.65
N ASP A 156 -5.09 -3.58 16.04
CA ASP A 156 -6.52 -3.85 16.14
C ASP A 156 -6.91 -5.05 15.26
N ALA A 157 -6.26 -5.20 14.10
CA ALA A 157 -6.42 -6.38 13.25
C ALA A 157 -5.90 -7.65 13.95
N ILE A 158 -4.76 -7.55 14.63
CA ILE A 158 -4.21 -8.63 15.47
C ILE A 158 -5.18 -9.00 16.60
N ALA A 159 -5.68 -8.02 17.35
CA ALA A 159 -6.62 -8.27 18.44
C ALA A 159 -7.93 -8.93 17.95
N SER A 160 -8.42 -8.51 16.78
CA SER A 160 -9.59 -9.12 16.13
C SER A 160 -9.34 -10.58 15.74
N HIS A 161 -8.15 -10.87 15.21
CA HIS A 161 -7.71 -12.24 14.88
C HIS A 161 -7.67 -13.15 16.09
N GLU A 162 -7.08 -12.68 17.19
CA GLU A 162 -6.96 -13.49 18.42
C GLU A 162 -8.31 -13.87 19.00
N GLU A 163 -9.25 -12.91 19.05
CA GLU A 163 -10.59 -13.18 19.57
C GLU A 163 -11.33 -14.18 18.68
N GLU A 164 -11.19 -14.06 17.35
CA GLU A 164 -11.82 -14.98 16.42
C GLU A 164 -11.20 -16.40 16.49
N LEU A 165 -9.86 -16.50 16.56
CA LEU A 165 -9.15 -17.75 16.73
C LEU A 165 -9.52 -18.44 18.05
N LYS A 166 -9.64 -17.68 19.14
CA LYS A 166 -10.09 -18.18 20.44
C LYS A 166 -11.51 -18.76 20.38
N VAL A 167 -12.42 -18.11 19.67
CA VAL A 167 -13.78 -18.62 19.44
C VAL A 167 -13.75 -19.93 18.64
N VAL A 168 -12.93 -20.00 17.59
CA VAL A 168 -12.77 -21.20 16.75
C VAL A 168 -12.21 -22.37 17.56
N LEU A 169 -11.11 -22.17 18.30
CA LEU A 169 -10.48 -23.20 19.13
C LEU A 169 -11.40 -23.72 20.24
N LYS A 170 -12.19 -22.81 20.86
CA LYS A 170 -13.18 -23.21 21.85
C LYS A 170 -14.26 -24.10 21.25
N LYS A 171 -14.81 -23.71 20.09
CA LYS A 171 -15.82 -24.50 19.38
C LYS A 171 -15.28 -25.86 18.92
N GLU A 172 -14.03 -25.93 18.46
CA GLU A 172 -13.35 -27.18 18.08
C GLU A 172 -13.25 -28.13 19.28
N LYS A 173 -12.82 -27.62 20.45
CA LYS A 173 -12.73 -28.38 21.69
C LYS A 173 -14.09 -28.88 22.17
N ASP A 174 -15.12 -28.03 22.10
CA ASP A 174 -16.48 -28.39 22.51
C ASP A 174 -17.06 -29.50 21.60
N ILE A 175 -16.79 -29.46 20.29
CA ILE A 175 -17.19 -30.51 19.34
C ILE A 175 -16.42 -31.82 19.64
N SER A 176 -15.10 -31.75 19.83
CA SER A 176 -14.26 -32.91 20.11
C SER A 176 -14.65 -33.61 21.43
N ALA A 177 -14.93 -32.82 22.48
CA ALA A 177 -15.38 -33.35 23.77
C ALA A 177 -16.75 -34.04 23.66
N LYS A 178 -17.67 -33.50 22.85
CA LYS A 178 -18.99 -34.09 22.60
C LYS A 178 -18.93 -35.35 21.73
N ALA A 179 -17.95 -35.47 20.85
CA ALA A 179 -17.75 -36.67 20.04
C ALA A 179 -17.11 -37.84 20.84
N GLY A 180 -16.28 -37.53 21.84
CA GLY A 180 -15.60 -38.54 22.68
C GLY A 180 -16.40 -39.02 23.90
N SER A 181 -17.38 -38.24 24.38
CA SER A 181 -18.32 -38.67 25.40
C SER A 181 -19.50 -39.36 24.70
N GLY A 182 -19.62 -40.69 24.79
CA GLY A 182 -20.68 -41.49 24.16
C GLY A 182 -22.10 -41.20 24.68
N GLY A 183 -22.55 -39.96 24.55
CA GLY A 183 -23.79 -39.40 25.05
C GLY A 183 -24.94 -39.42 24.03
N ASN A 184 -26.14 -39.58 24.57
CA ASN A 184 -27.31 -40.22 23.95
C ASN A 184 -28.15 -39.36 22.98
N SER A 185 -27.58 -38.41 22.24
CA SER A 185 -28.33 -37.56 21.29
C SER A 185 -27.70 -37.55 19.90
N THR A 186 -28.07 -38.53 19.07
CA THR A 186 -27.74 -38.61 17.63
C THR A 186 -28.01 -37.31 16.85
N LYS A 187 -28.94 -36.47 17.31
CA LYS A 187 -29.19 -35.12 16.76
C LYS A 187 -28.07 -34.10 17.01
N GLU A 188 -27.43 -34.14 18.18
CA GLU A 188 -26.34 -33.22 18.52
C GLU A 188 -25.04 -33.59 17.80
N LEU A 189 -24.79 -34.89 17.63
CA LEU A 189 -23.68 -35.39 16.84
C LEU A 189 -23.84 -35.03 15.35
N ALA A 190 -25.06 -35.13 14.80
CA ALA A 190 -25.35 -34.72 13.43
C ALA A 190 -25.11 -33.21 13.21
N ALA A 191 -25.59 -32.35 14.11
CA ALA A 191 -25.35 -30.91 14.02
C ALA A 191 -23.87 -30.52 14.16
N ALA A 192 -23.10 -31.27 14.96
CA ALA A 192 -21.66 -31.07 15.08
C ALA A 192 -20.90 -31.50 13.81
N VAL A 193 -21.31 -32.59 13.17
CA VAL A 193 -20.74 -33.06 11.89
C VAL A 193 -21.01 -32.08 10.75
N ASP A 194 -22.19 -31.45 10.71
CA ASP A 194 -22.53 -30.47 9.67
C ASP A 194 -21.75 -29.15 9.80
N THR A 195 -21.37 -28.76 11.03
CA THR A 195 -20.69 -27.49 11.31
C THR A 195 -19.16 -27.58 11.32
N LEU A 196 -18.61 -28.80 11.45
CA LEU A 196 -17.17 -29.03 11.49
C LEU A 196 -16.43 -28.57 10.23
N PRO A 197 -16.91 -28.82 8.99
CA PRO A 197 -16.23 -28.37 7.78
C PRO A 197 -16.08 -26.85 7.71
N ALA A 198 -17.13 -26.12 8.03
CA ALA A 198 -17.12 -24.65 8.06
C ALA A 198 -16.17 -24.09 9.13
N LEU A 199 -16.07 -24.76 10.28
CA LEU A 199 -15.15 -24.38 11.35
C LEU A 199 -13.69 -24.63 10.95
N LEU A 200 -13.40 -25.76 10.30
CA LEU A 200 -12.07 -26.08 9.77
C LEU A 200 -11.65 -25.11 8.66
N GLU A 201 -12.58 -24.72 7.78
CA GLU A 201 -12.34 -23.71 6.75
C GLU A 201 -12.04 -22.33 7.36
N MET A 202 -12.84 -21.91 8.35
CA MET A 202 -12.60 -20.67 9.11
C MET A 202 -11.23 -20.70 9.82
N LYS A 203 -10.87 -21.82 10.45
CA LYS A 203 -9.56 -22.03 11.07
C LYS A 203 -8.43 -21.89 10.04
N LYS A 204 -8.57 -22.50 8.86
CA LYS A 204 -7.59 -22.40 7.77
C LYS A 204 -7.40 -20.96 7.30
N THR A 205 -8.48 -20.19 7.16
CA THR A 205 -8.40 -18.76 6.83
C THR A 205 -7.69 -17.96 7.92
N LEU A 206 -7.99 -18.22 9.20
CA LEU A 206 -7.27 -17.56 10.30
C LEU A 206 -5.79 -17.95 10.34
N GLU A 207 -5.44 -19.20 10.05
CA GLU A 207 -4.04 -19.65 9.93
C GLU A 207 -3.30 -18.94 8.79
N VAL A 208 -3.98 -18.66 7.68
CA VAL A 208 -3.48 -17.82 6.59
C VAL A 208 -3.07 -16.45 7.14
N HIS A 209 -3.96 -15.74 7.83
CA HIS A 209 -3.66 -14.43 8.45
C HIS A 209 -2.60 -14.48 9.53
N THR A 210 -2.52 -15.56 10.32
CA THR A 210 -1.42 -15.77 11.28
C THR A 210 -0.06 -15.69 10.58
N ASN A 211 0.05 -16.32 9.40
CA ASN A 211 1.29 -16.30 8.63
C ASN A 211 1.60 -14.91 8.07
N VAL A 212 0.58 -14.17 7.59
CA VAL A 212 0.75 -12.80 7.10
C VAL A 212 1.20 -11.86 8.23
N PHE A 213 0.56 -11.94 9.40
CA PHE A 213 0.94 -11.14 10.57
C PHE A 213 2.37 -11.46 11.02
N GLN A 214 2.73 -12.76 11.08
CA GLN A 214 4.08 -13.19 11.42
C GLN A 214 5.11 -12.63 10.43
N ALA A 215 4.92 -12.86 9.13
CA ALA A 215 5.84 -12.39 8.11
C ALA A 215 5.98 -10.86 8.11
N THR A 216 4.87 -10.15 8.29
CA THR A 216 4.86 -8.69 8.42
C THR A 216 5.69 -8.26 9.63
N MET A 217 5.57 -8.96 10.76
CA MET A 217 6.28 -8.61 11.98
C MET A 217 7.77 -8.94 11.94
N ASP A 218 8.14 -10.04 11.30
CA ASP A 218 9.53 -10.40 11.06
C ASP A 218 10.21 -9.36 10.15
N ALA A 219 9.49 -8.86 9.14
CA ALA A 219 9.94 -7.75 8.31
C ALA A 219 10.08 -6.45 9.13
N VAL A 220 9.10 -6.10 9.97
CA VAL A 220 9.16 -4.91 10.84
C VAL A 220 10.39 -4.96 11.76
N THR A 221 10.61 -6.11 12.40
CA THR A 221 11.72 -6.31 13.34
C THR A 221 13.07 -6.27 12.64
N SER A 222 13.23 -7.02 11.55
CA SER A 222 14.49 -7.08 10.80
C SER A 222 14.89 -5.74 10.19
N ARG A 223 13.91 -4.91 9.84
CA ARG A 223 14.13 -3.56 9.30
C ARG A 223 14.24 -2.46 10.37
N GLN A 224 14.02 -2.78 11.65
CA GLN A 224 13.96 -1.80 12.74
C GLN A 224 12.97 -0.65 12.43
N VAL A 225 11.85 -0.99 11.77
CA VAL A 225 10.82 -0.01 11.36
C VAL A 225 10.40 0.91 12.51
N PRO A 226 10.27 0.43 13.77
CA PRO A 226 9.81 1.29 14.82
C PRO A 226 10.76 2.45 15.15
N GLU A 227 12.06 2.18 15.22
CA GLU A 227 13.08 3.17 15.48
C GLU A 227 13.14 4.21 14.35
N TYR A 228 13.11 3.76 13.10
CA TYR A 228 13.11 4.63 11.92
C TYR A 228 11.87 5.52 11.90
N SER A 229 10.67 4.91 11.99
CA SER A 229 9.41 5.66 11.90
C SER A 229 9.23 6.65 13.06
N MET A 230 9.67 6.33 14.28
CA MET A 230 9.63 7.30 15.40
C MET A 230 10.55 8.51 15.16
N LEU A 231 11.73 8.28 14.58
CA LEU A 231 12.66 9.35 14.23
C LEU A 231 12.12 10.18 13.06
N GLU A 232 11.67 9.52 11.99
CA GLU A 232 11.06 10.15 10.81
C GLU A 232 9.85 11.00 11.18
N GLN A 233 8.95 10.50 12.04
CA GLN A 233 7.78 11.25 12.49
C GLN A 233 8.20 12.52 13.23
N ARG A 234 9.20 12.44 14.12
CA ARG A 234 9.72 13.62 14.82
C ARG A 234 10.28 14.66 13.86
N LEU A 235 11.04 14.23 12.85
CA LEU A 235 11.56 15.09 11.79
C LEU A 235 10.44 15.75 10.98
N ILE A 236 9.44 14.97 10.55
CA ILE A 236 8.29 15.45 9.78
C ILE A 236 7.47 16.49 10.56
N GLU A 237 7.35 16.31 11.88
CA GLU A 237 6.66 17.21 12.80
C GLU A 237 7.46 18.46 13.17
N GLY A 238 8.74 18.52 12.78
CA GLY A 238 9.60 19.68 13.01
C GLY A 238 10.22 19.71 14.41
N PHE A 239 10.23 18.59 15.14
CA PHE A 239 10.98 18.51 16.37
C PHE A 239 12.48 18.63 16.10
N ASN A 240 13.19 19.25 17.02
CA ASN A 240 14.64 19.23 17.00
C ASN A 240 15.14 17.82 17.30
N VAL A 241 15.71 17.17 16.30
CA VAL A 241 16.30 15.83 16.40
C VAL A 241 17.81 15.98 16.42
N PRO A 242 18.50 15.56 17.49
CA PRO A 242 19.96 15.59 17.54
C PRO A 242 20.57 14.77 16.40
N PRO A 243 21.57 15.29 15.65
CA PRO A 243 22.23 14.56 14.58
C PRO A 243 22.79 13.20 15.00
N ALA A 244 23.20 13.06 16.27
CA ALA A 244 23.68 11.79 16.82
C ALA A 244 22.63 10.66 16.77
N GLU A 245 21.34 10.97 16.89
CA GLU A 245 20.27 9.97 16.77
C GLU A 245 20.10 9.49 15.31
N VAL A 246 20.29 10.38 14.35
CA VAL A 246 20.29 10.04 12.91
C VAL A 246 21.51 9.18 12.59
N VAL A 247 22.70 9.58 13.05
CA VAL A 247 23.93 8.79 12.89
C VAL A 247 23.78 7.37 13.44
N ALA A 248 23.12 7.22 14.59
CA ALA A 248 22.89 5.91 15.19
C ALA A 248 22.14 4.97 14.23
N LEU A 249 21.03 5.43 13.63
CA LEU A 249 20.26 4.61 12.68
C LEU A 249 20.98 4.42 11.34
N LEU A 250 21.61 5.46 10.79
CA LEU A 250 22.38 5.32 9.54
C LEU A 250 23.55 4.33 9.68
N SER A 251 24.01 4.06 10.90
CA SER A 251 25.08 3.10 11.21
C SER A 251 24.58 1.65 11.40
N GLU A 252 23.28 1.41 11.53
CA GLU A 252 22.71 0.06 11.76
C GLU A 252 22.86 -0.86 10.55
N LYS A 253 22.92 -2.17 10.70
CA LYS A 253 23.07 -3.11 9.57
C LYS A 253 21.70 -3.57 9.04
N VAL A 254 20.89 -2.61 8.59
CA VAL A 254 19.56 -2.81 7.98
C VAL A 254 19.58 -2.50 6.47
N LEU A 255 18.43 -2.56 5.81
CA LEU A 255 18.26 -2.29 4.38
C LEU A 255 18.76 -0.90 3.98
N ALA A 256 19.33 -0.81 2.76
CA ALA A 256 19.85 0.43 2.21
C ALA A 256 18.74 1.47 1.98
N GLU A 257 17.57 1.00 1.55
CA GLU A 257 16.36 1.77 1.27
C GLU A 257 15.94 2.60 2.50
N ASP A 258 15.86 1.97 3.67
CA ASP A 258 15.38 2.61 4.90
C ASP A 258 16.35 3.72 5.35
N LYS A 259 17.66 3.50 5.20
CA LYS A 259 18.68 4.52 5.50
C LYS A 259 18.64 5.71 4.56
N VAL A 260 18.53 5.45 3.25
CA VAL A 260 18.48 6.51 2.24
C VAL A 260 17.19 7.31 2.39
N ARG A 261 16.06 6.66 2.67
CA ARG A 261 14.79 7.31 3.00
C ARG A 261 14.91 8.21 4.22
N LEU A 262 15.52 7.74 5.31
CA LEU A 262 15.75 8.54 6.51
C LEU A 262 16.57 9.79 6.19
N LEU A 263 17.65 9.66 5.41
CA LEU A 263 18.46 10.81 4.97
C LEU A 263 17.64 11.79 4.11
N MET A 264 16.82 11.29 3.18
CA MET A 264 15.92 12.12 2.36
C MET A 264 14.91 12.87 3.21
N ILE A 265 14.27 12.20 4.17
CA ILE A 265 13.32 12.84 5.09
C ILE A 265 14.03 13.92 5.89
N TYR A 266 15.18 13.62 6.49
CA TYR A 266 15.98 14.58 7.24
C TYR A 266 16.27 15.83 6.41
N TYR A 267 16.85 15.65 5.22
CA TYR A 267 17.19 16.75 4.31
C TYR A 267 15.98 17.60 3.90
N LEU A 268 14.83 16.96 3.63
CA LEU A 268 13.61 17.63 3.22
C LEU A 268 12.94 18.40 4.37
N THR A 269 13.14 18.00 5.62
CA THR A 269 12.42 18.59 6.77
C THR A 269 13.23 19.57 7.59
N THR A 270 14.57 19.44 7.64
CA THR A 270 15.40 20.25 8.56
C THR A 270 16.11 21.43 7.89
N GLY A 271 16.33 21.39 6.57
CA GLY A 271 17.16 22.38 5.89
C GLY A 271 18.62 22.35 6.34
N ALA A 272 19.11 21.17 6.74
CA ALA A 272 20.46 20.97 7.29
C ALA A 272 21.59 21.50 6.37
N SER A 273 22.70 21.89 7.01
CA SER A 273 23.86 22.43 6.30
C SER A 273 24.53 21.40 5.40
N SER A 274 25.23 21.86 4.35
CA SER A 274 25.96 20.98 3.45
C SER A 274 27.04 20.15 4.15
N GLY A 275 27.64 20.67 5.24
CA GLY A 275 28.63 19.93 6.03
C GLY A 275 28.01 18.76 6.78
N GLU A 276 26.87 18.98 7.44
CA GLU A 276 26.14 17.94 8.17
C GLU A 276 25.62 16.84 7.25
N ILE A 277 25.10 17.22 6.08
CA ILE A 277 24.71 16.25 5.05
C ILE A 277 25.92 15.46 4.54
N ALA A 278 27.09 16.08 4.38
CA ALA A 278 28.30 15.39 3.97
C ALA A 278 28.74 14.33 4.99
N ASP A 279 28.57 14.59 6.30
CA ASP A 279 28.88 13.62 7.35
C ASP A 279 27.96 12.39 7.27
N PHE A 280 26.66 12.58 7.02
CA PHE A 280 25.73 11.47 6.81
C PHE A 280 26.02 10.69 5.53
N GLU A 281 26.37 11.38 4.45
CA GLU A 281 26.79 10.72 3.23
C GLU A 281 28.06 9.88 3.42
N ALA A 282 29.01 10.36 4.23
CA ALA A 282 30.23 9.62 4.53
C ALA A 282 29.92 8.28 5.22
N ILE A 283 28.92 8.25 6.12
CA ILE A 283 28.44 7.01 6.76
C ILE A 283 27.82 6.08 5.72
N LEU A 284 26.92 6.58 4.87
CA LEU A 284 26.21 5.75 3.88
C LEU A 284 27.04 5.34 2.66
N ARG A 285 28.24 5.91 2.50
CA ARG A 285 29.26 5.46 1.54
C ARG A 285 30.13 4.33 2.08
N GLN A 286 30.04 4.00 3.38
CA GLN A 286 30.72 2.83 3.91
C GLN A 286 30.04 1.54 3.44
N PRO A 287 30.81 0.48 3.11
CA PRO A 287 30.23 -0.79 2.66
C PRO A 287 29.33 -1.41 3.73
N MET A 288 28.17 -1.91 3.31
CA MET A 288 27.27 -2.71 4.16
C MET A 288 27.67 -4.20 4.15
N THR A 289 26.78 -5.08 4.64
CA THR A 289 26.96 -6.54 4.68
C THR A 289 27.31 -7.16 3.33
N ASP A 290 26.80 -6.60 2.22
CA ASP A 290 26.98 -7.14 0.85
C ASP A 290 28.07 -6.41 0.05
N SER A 291 29.04 -5.78 0.73
CA SER A 291 30.14 -4.99 0.15
C SER A 291 29.74 -3.77 -0.71
N THR A 292 28.44 -3.48 -0.81
CA THR A 292 27.91 -2.31 -1.53
C THR A 292 27.44 -1.27 -0.53
N ALA A 293 27.73 0.01 -0.79
CA ALA A 293 27.33 1.11 0.07
C ALA A 293 25.88 1.53 -0.22
N ALA A 294 25.09 1.86 0.81
CA ALA A 294 23.68 2.22 0.66
C ALA A 294 23.45 3.37 -0.35
N LEU A 295 24.27 4.42 -0.25
CA LEU A 295 24.19 5.54 -1.18
C LEU A 295 24.65 5.19 -2.60
N ALA A 296 25.52 4.19 -2.78
CA ALA A 296 25.92 3.76 -4.11
C ALA A 296 24.76 3.09 -4.87
N VAL A 297 23.88 2.39 -4.14
CA VAL A 297 22.67 1.77 -4.73
C VAL A 297 21.68 2.83 -5.19
N PHE A 298 21.49 3.89 -4.40
CA PHE A 298 20.45 4.91 -4.62
C PHE A 298 21.00 6.32 -4.96
N ASP A 299 22.16 6.38 -5.60
CA ASP A 299 22.90 7.65 -5.83
C ASP A 299 22.09 8.65 -6.68
N ASN A 300 21.40 8.17 -7.73
CA ASN A 300 20.60 9.04 -8.58
C ASN A 300 19.37 9.57 -7.85
N ALA A 301 18.69 8.72 -7.07
CA ALA A 301 17.55 9.16 -6.26
C ALA A 301 17.97 10.25 -5.26
N TRP A 302 19.12 10.06 -4.63
CA TRP A 302 19.67 11.03 -3.70
C TRP A 302 20.08 12.35 -4.38
N LYS A 303 20.74 12.27 -5.54
CA LYS A 303 21.06 13.45 -6.36
C LYS A 303 19.81 14.22 -6.78
N PHE A 304 18.77 13.51 -7.21
CA PHE A 304 17.50 14.11 -7.60
C PHE A 304 16.92 14.96 -6.47
N ILE A 305 16.82 14.42 -5.25
CA ILE A 305 16.31 15.17 -4.10
C ILE A 305 17.16 16.39 -3.79
N LYS A 306 18.49 16.27 -3.80
CA LYS A 306 19.39 17.40 -3.52
C LYS A 306 19.31 18.53 -4.56
N GLN A 307 19.02 18.21 -5.81
CA GLN A 307 18.88 19.21 -6.87
C GLN A 307 17.54 19.98 -6.79
N HIS A 308 16.51 19.38 -6.19
CA HIS A 308 15.18 19.96 -6.08
C HIS A 308 14.94 20.54 -4.69
N THR A 309 15.76 21.52 -4.29
CA THR A 309 15.66 22.20 -2.98
C THR A 309 14.31 22.87 -2.72
N SER A 310 13.53 23.16 -3.76
CA SER A 310 12.14 23.62 -3.65
C SER A 310 11.21 22.62 -2.95
N LEU A 311 11.61 21.34 -2.86
CA LEU A 311 10.89 20.31 -2.10
C LEU A 311 11.17 20.38 -0.61
N GLN A 312 12.25 21.05 -0.19
CA GLN A 312 12.53 21.25 1.22
C GLN A 312 11.41 22.10 1.83
N LYS A 313 10.94 21.69 3.00
CA LYS A 313 10.14 22.57 3.83
C LYS A 313 11.05 23.72 4.23
N HIS A 314 10.93 24.87 3.56
CA HIS A 314 11.48 26.10 4.13
C HIS A 314 10.87 26.23 5.53
N ALA A 315 11.72 26.43 6.54
CA ALA A 315 11.34 26.58 7.95
C ALA A 315 10.27 27.67 8.23
N SER A 316 9.80 28.37 7.19
CA SER A 316 8.71 29.33 7.20
C SER A 316 7.30 28.72 7.24
N VAL A 317 7.09 27.43 6.93
CA VAL A 317 5.76 26.78 7.07
C VAL A 317 5.69 26.01 8.39
N GLY A 318 5.89 26.72 9.49
CA GLY A 318 5.97 26.09 10.81
C GLY A 318 6.26 27.01 11.99
N SER A 319 6.12 28.34 11.86
CA SER A 319 6.38 29.25 13.00
C SER A 319 5.41 29.07 14.19
N SER A 320 4.46 28.12 14.10
CA SER A 320 3.58 27.69 15.20
C SER A 320 3.98 26.34 15.82
N PHE A 321 5.05 25.69 15.32
CA PHE A 321 5.52 24.36 15.77
C PHE A 321 6.94 24.38 16.33
N LEU A 322 7.45 25.53 16.78
CA LEU A 322 8.55 25.54 17.77
C LEU A 322 8.00 25.03 19.11
N ALA A 323 7.61 23.76 19.14
CA ALA A 323 7.42 23.02 20.35
C ALA A 323 8.80 22.84 20.96
N THR A 324 8.91 23.33 22.19
CA THR A 324 9.93 23.00 23.19
C THR A 324 10.36 21.54 23.09
N ASP A 325 11.64 21.27 23.39
CA ASP A 325 12.29 19.96 23.49
C ASP A 325 11.34 18.76 23.48
N ALA A 326 11.56 17.81 22.57
CA ALA A 326 10.84 16.55 22.55
C ALA A 326 10.82 15.94 23.96
N PRO A 327 9.67 15.47 24.48
CA PRO A 327 9.67 14.84 25.79
C PRO A 327 10.67 13.67 25.77
N ALA A 328 11.59 13.67 26.74
CA ALA A 328 12.68 12.68 26.89
C ALA A 328 12.19 11.21 26.95
N SER A 329 10.87 11.00 27.02
CA SER A 329 10.20 9.69 26.95
C SER A 329 10.41 8.97 25.62
N ASN A 330 10.55 9.66 24.48
CA ASN A 330 10.55 8.99 23.17
C ASN A 330 11.91 8.37 22.79
N ALA A 331 13.04 8.98 23.16
CA ALA A 331 14.36 8.37 22.95
C ALA A 331 14.57 7.15 23.88
N THR A 332 14.04 7.22 25.11
CA THR A 332 14.00 6.10 26.05
C THR A 332 13.04 4.99 25.58
N ALA A 333 11.95 5.34 24.88
CA ALA A 333 11.02 4.38 24.29
C ALA A 333 11.67 3.63 23.10
N ALA A 334 12.41 4.32 22.23
CA ALA A 334 13.13 3.69 21.12
C ALA A 334 14.22 2.70 21.61
N SER A 335 14.99 3.05 22.65
CA SER A 335 16.00 2.14 23.21
C SER A 335 15.38 0.94 23.96
N LYS A 336 14.22 1.13 24.61
CA LYS A 336 13.43 0.04 25.19
C LYS A 336 12.84 -0.87 24.11
N LEU A 337 12.42 -0.31 22.99
CA LEU A 337 11.84 -1.05 21.86
C LEU A 337 12.88 -1.94 21.16
N LYS A 338 14.11 -1.45 20.97
CA LYS A 338 15.26 -2.24 20.48
C LYS A 338 15.56 -3.45 21.38
N GLY A 339 15.43 -3.29 22.70
CA GLY A 339 15.57 -4.39 23.66
C GLY A 339 14.42 -5.41 23.65
N LEU A 340 13.21 -4.98 23.27
CA LEU A 340 12.00 -5.82 23.19
C LEU A 340 11.88 -6.55 21.86
N ALA A 341 12.28 -5.91 20.75
CA ALA A 341 12.36 -6.51 19.42
C ALA A 341 13.34 -7.70 19.37
N ASN A 342 14.42 -7.67 20.17
CA ASN A 342 15.34 -8.81 20.31
C ASN A 342 14.72 -10.02 21.04
N ASN A 343 13.70 -9.81 21.88
CA ASN A 343 12.97 -10.91 22.54
C ASN A 343 11.95 -11.57 21.61
N TRP A 344 11.57 -10.91 20.51
CA TRP A 344 10.62 -11.42 19.53
C TRP A 344 11.15 -12.65 18.77
N ALA A 345 12.38 -12.57 18.25
CA ALA A 345 12.98 -13.54 17.34
C ALA A 345 13.18 -14.96 17.93
N GLY A 346 12.99 -15.14 19.24
CA GLY A 346 13.17 -16.41 19.95
C GLY A 346 11.88 -17.15 20.35
N THR A 347 10.69 -16.58 20.12
CA THR A 347 9.45 -17.04 20.78
C THR A 347 8.51 -17.85 19.88
N PHE A 348 8.90 -18.16 18.64
CA PHE A 348 8.07 -18.83 17.63
C PHE A 348 7.88 -20.36 17.83
N ALA A 349 8.16 -20.89 19.02
CA ALA A 349 8.00 -22.32 19.29
C ALA A 349 6.57 -22.67 19.73
N GLY A 350 5.63 -22.69 18.78
CA GLY A 350 4.35 -23.41 18.90
C GLY A 350 3.09 -22.59 19.18
N GLN A 351 1.93 -23.26 19.13
CA GLN A 351 0.53 -22.82 19.27
C GLN A 351 0.18 -22.04 20.58
N ALA A 352 1.04 -21.14 21.05
CA ALA A 352 0.84 -20.41 22.28
C ALA A 352 -0.09 -19.21 22.03
N GLN A 353 -1.32 -19.29 22.52
CA GLN A 353 -2.27 -18.19 22.58
C GLN A 353 -1.70 -17.01 23.40
N GLY A 354 -1.68 -15.79 22.86
CA GLY A 354 -1.28 -14.55 23.57
C GLY A 354 0.02 -13.84 23.13
N TRP A 355 0.79 -14.38 22.17
CA TRP A 355 1.96 -13.67 21.61
C TRP A 355 1.56 -12.44 20.79
N LEU A 356 0.44 -12.56 20.06
CA LEU A 356 -0.15 -11.50 19.23
C LEU A 356 -0.63 -10.32 20.10
N THR A 357 -1.16 -10.56 21.31
CA THR A 357 -1.51 -9.51 22.27
C THR A 357 -0.28 -8.69 22.70
N GLN A 358 0.83 -9.36 23.02
CA GLN A 358 2.08 -8.68 23.39
C GLN A 358 2.64 -7.87 22.21
N ALA A 359 2.52 -8.40 20.99
CA ALA A 359 2.88 -7.72 19.76
C ALA A 359 2.03 -6.44 19.55
N ALA A 360 0.72 -6.55 19.72
CA ALA A 360 -0.23 -5.46 19.55
C ALA A 360 -0.05 -4.35 20.60
N GLU A 361 0.19 -4.70 21.87
CA GLU A 361 0.47 -3.72 22.94
C GLU A 361 1.75 -2.92 22.68
N GLN A 362 2.78 -3.56 22.11
CA GLN A 362 4.03 -2.90 21.73
C GLN A 362 3.83 -1.92 20.57
N PHE A 363 3.02 -2.28 19.57
CA PHE A 363 2.71 -1.41 18.44
C PHE A 363 1.78 -0.26 18.80
N LYS A 364 0.90 -0.42 19.78
CA LYS A 364 -0.05 0.64 20.15
C LYS A 364 0.64 1.92 20.62
N ASN A 365 1.84 1.79 21.20
CA ASN A 365 2.69 2.92 21.60
C ASN A 365 3.53 3.50 20.44
N PHE A 366 3.55 2.82 19.29
CA PHE A 366 4.32 3.15 18.10
C PHE A 366 3.48 3.81 16.98
N LEU A 367 2.16 3.60 17.00
CA LEU A 367 1.27 4.13 15.97
C LEU A 367 1.35 5.67 15.90
N PRO A 368 1.68 6.25 14.72
CA PRO A 368 1.68 7.69 14.58
C PRO A 368 0.28 8.24 14.88
N GLU A 369 0.23 9.38 15.57
CA GLU A 369 -1.03 10.10 15.75
C GLU A 369 -1.66 10.32 14.37
N ASN A 370 -2.98 10.11 14.26
CA ASN A 370 -3.73 10.18 13.02
C ASN A 370 -3.87 11.66 12.56
N LYS A 371 -2.72 12.28 12.26
CA LYS A 371 -2.59 13.69 11.88
C LYS A 371 -2.98 13.83 10.42
N LYS A 372 -3.70 14.91 10.11
CA LYS A 372 -4.01 15.27 8.72
C LYS A 372 -2.70 15.50 7.98
N LEU A 373 -2.46 14.71 6.93
CA LEU A 373 -1.34 14.89 6.00
C LEU A 373 -1.51 16.20 5.23
N GLN A 374 -0.44 16.70 4.58
CA GLN A 374 -0.49 17.94 3.80
C GLN A 374 -1.59 17.92 2.75
N LEU A 375 -1.80 16.77 2.09
CA LEU A 375 -2.88 16.57 1.14
C LEU A 375 -4.26 16.78 1.78
N THR A 376 -4.47 16.27 3.00
CA THR A 376 -5.72 16.36 3.76
C THR A 376 -5.94 17.73 4.40
N ARG A 377 -4.86 18.39 4.88
CA ARG A 377 -4.93 19.74 5.47
C ARG A 377 -5.44 20.78 4.48
N LYS A 378 -5.10 20.65 3.20
CA LYS A 378 -5.62 21.52 2.11
C LYS A 378 -7.15 21.52 2.02
N TYR A 379 -7.81 20.44 2.43
CA TYR A 379 -9.26 20.30 2.31
C TYR A 379 -10.03 20.60 3.60
N ASP A 380 -9.35 20.94 4.70
CA ASP A 380 -9.99 21.18 6.00
C ASP A 380 -10.80 22.49 6.08
N GLY A 381 -11.01 23.20 4.96
CA GLY A 381 -11.94 24.32 4.87
C GLY A 381 -11.57 25.57 5.68
N ARG A 382 -10.49 25.55 6.47
CA ARG A 382 -9.82 26.78 6.91
C ARG A 382 -9.09 27.31 5.70
N ALA A 383 -9.56 28.43 5.17
CA ALA A 383 -8.89 29.17 4.11
C ALA A 383 -7.42 29.39 4.52
N ASN A 384 -6.53 28.53 4.04
CA ASN A 384 -5.12 28.80 4.11
C ASN A 384 -4.83 29.71 2.92
N THR A 385 -4.05 30.76 3.15
CA THR A 385 -3.60 31.72 2.14
C THR A 385 -2.88 31.06 0.95
N GLU A 386 -2.49 29.80 1.06
CA GLU A 386 -1.85 28.98 0.02
C GLU A 386 -2.83 28.45 -1.05
N ASP A 387 -4.14 28.33 -0.78
CA ASP A 387 -5.13 27.83 -1.76
C ASP A 387 -5.24 28.76 -2.98
N GLU A 388 -4.92 30.04 -2.79
CA GLU A 388 -4.89 31.05 -3.86
C GLU A 388 -3.77 30.83 -4.88
N SER A 389 -2.74 30.04 -4.54
CA SER A 389 -1.64 29.70 -5.44
C SER A 389 -1.98 28.61 -6.48
N TYR A 390 -3.05 27.85 -6.26
CA TYR A 390 -3.41 26.71 -7.12
C TYR A 390 -4.07 27.19 -8.40
N LEU A 391 -3.83 26.53 -9.53
CA LEU A 391 -4.60 26.85 -10.73
C LEU A 391 -6.09 26.52 -10.52
N TYR A 392 -6.98 27.50 -10.70
CA TYR A 392 -8.43 27.31 -10.61
C TYR A 392 -9.06 27.42 -12.01
N LEU A 393 -9.72 26.35 -12.42
CA LEU A 393 -10.39 26.25 -13.72
C LEU A 393 -11.85 25.89 -13.50
N ASP A 394 -12.77 26.64 -14.13
CA ASP A 394 -14.18 26.27 -14.21
C ASP A 394 -14.51 25.91 -15.67
N PRO A 395 -14.82 24.65 -15.99
CA PRO A 395 -15.14 24.22 -17.35
C PRO A 395 -16.42 24.88 -17.91
N LYS A 396 -17.25 25.51 -17.07
CA LYS A 396 -18.43 26.26 -17.52
C LYS A 396 -18.09 27.65 -18.05
N ILE A 397 -16.90 28.16 -17.76
CA ILE A 397 -16.46 29.49 -18.16
C ILE A 397 -15.58 29.36 -19.41
N LYS A 398 -15.87 30.17 -20.43
CA LYS A 398 -15.12 30.13 -21.69
C LYS A 398 -13.67 30.61 -21.49
N PRO A 399 -12.68 29.99 -22.16
CA PRO A 399 -11.31 30.48 -22.13
C PRO A 399 -11.24 31.95 -22.59
N GLY A 400 -10.55 32.80 -21.82
CA GLY A 400 -10.30 34.21 -22.18
C GLY A 400 -11.23 35.25 -21.56
N SER A 401 -12.23 34.86 -20.77
CA SER A 401 -13.18 35.80 -20.13
C SER A 401 -12.66 36.48 -18.85
N GLY A 402 -11.35 36.65 -18.69
CA GLY A 402 -10.74 37.26 -17.49
C GLY A 402 -10.56 36.27 -16.32
N GLN A 403 -10.39 36.80 -15.10
CA GLN A 403 -10.19 35.98 -13.89
C GLN A 403 -11.44 35.14 -13.58
N VAL A 404 -11.25 33.82 -13.44
CA VAL A 404 -12.29 32.87 -13.06
C VAL A 404 -12.64 33.08 -11.57
N PRO A 405 -13.90 33.40 -11.21
CA PRO A 405 -14.29 33.55 -9.81
C PRO A 405 -14.16 32.22 -9.06
N ARG A 406 -13.37 32.22 -7.97
CA ARG A 406 -13.21 31.02 -7.14
C ARG A 406 -14.42 30.78 -6.24
N GLN A 407 -14.99 29.59 -6.31
CA GLN A 407 -16.00 29.16 -5.35
C GLN A 407 -15.36 28.84 -4.00
N ARG A 408 -15.77 29.57 -2.95
CA ARG A 408 -15.27 29.40 -1.57
C ARG A 408 -16.16 28.48 -0.72
N THR A 409 -17.32 28.10 -1.24
CA THR A 409 -18.19 27.14 -0.57
C THR A 409 -17.55 25.76 -0.63
N PRO A 410 -17.47 25.03 0.49
CA PRO A 410 -16.84 23.72 0.48
C PRO A 410 -17.61 22.70 -0.38
N PHE A 411 -16.90 21.92 -1.18
CA PHE A 411 -17.49 20.91 -2.07
C PHE A 411 -17.85 19.62 -1.34
N ARG A 412 -19.03 19.06 -1.61
CA ARG A 412 -19.47 17.77 -1.06
C ARG A 412 -18.67 16.59 -1.64
N ASP A 413 -18.51 16.60 -2.95
CA ASP A 413 -17.80 15.57 -3.71
C ASP A 413 -16.48 16.15 -4.22
N VAL A 414 -15.37 15.49 -3.90
CA VAL A 414 -14.01 15.94 -4.23
C VAL A 414 -13.27 14.80 -4.91
N ILE A 415 -12.58 15.11 -6.02
CA ILE A 415 -11.66 14.20 -6.68
C ILE A 415 -10.24 14.73 -6.44
N VAL A 416 -9.40 13.90 -5.83
CA VAL A 416 -7.99 14.17 -5.59
C VAL A 416 -7.19 13.26 -6.50
N PHE A 417 -6.41 13.81 -7.42
CA PHE A 417 -5.56 13.03 -8.32
C PHE A 417 -4.09 13.43 -8.18
N VAL A 418 -3.25 12.48 -7.75
CA VAL A 418 -1.80 12.69 -7.58
C VAL A 418 -1.06 12.22 -8.84
N ILE A 419 -0.37 13.15 -9.50
CA ILE A 419 0.46 12.85 -10.67
C ILE A 419 1.89 12.57 -10.19
N GLY A 420 2.44 11.40 -10.56
CA GLY A 420 3.81 11.02 -10.22
C GLY A 420 3.94 10.01 -9.08
N GLY A 421 2.83 9.38 -8.67
CA GLY A 421 2.81 8.34 -7.65
C GLY A 421 1.97 8.72 -6.43
N GLY A 422 0.97 7.89 -6.13
CA GLY A 422 0.19 7.95 -4.90
C GLY A 422 0.62 6.86 -3.93
N ASN A 423 0.14 6.93 -2.69
CA ASN A 423 0.40 5.88 -1.70
C ASN A 423 -0.82 5.63 -0.81
N TYR A 424 -0.81 4.49 -0.11
CA TYR A 424 -1.91 4.11 0.76
C TYR A 424 -2.10 5.03 1.97
N ASN A 425 -1.05 5.71 2.46
CA ASN A 425 -1.16 6.61 3.59
C ASN A 425 -1.97 7.86 3.22
N GLU A 426 -1.72 8.45 2.05
CA GLU A 426 -2.53 9.55 1.50
C GLU A 426 -4.00 9.16 1.35
N TYR A 427 -4.26 7.99 0.75
CA TYR A 427 -5.60 7.44 0.60
C TYR A 427 -6.30 7.28 1.96
N GLN A 428 -5.68 6.57 2.90
CA GLN A 428 -6.27 6.29 4.21
C GLN A 428 -6.53 7.59 4.99
N ASN A 429 -5.61 8.54 4.93
CA ASN A 429 -5.75 9.82 5.61
C ASN A 429 -6.94 10.64 5.06
N LEU A 430 -7.13 10.65 3.74
CA LEU A 430 -8.29 11.28 3.09
C LEU A 430 -9.61 10.55 3.44
N GLN A 431 -9.61 9.21 3.48
CA GLN A 431 -10.79 8.45 3.86
C GLN A 431 -11.16 8.64 5.34
N ALA A 432 -10.17 8.67 6.24
CA ALA A 432 -10.37 8.95 7.65
C ALA A 432 -10.95 10.36 7.85
N TYR A 433 -10.42 11.35 7.12
CA TYR A 433 -10.96 12.71 7.12
C TYR A 433 -12.42 12.77 6.65
N ALA A 434 -12.76 12.07 5.56
CA ALA A 434 -14.12 12.03 5.02
C ALA A 434 -15.10 11.37 6.01
N LYS A 435 -14.70 10.25 6.64
CA LYS A 435 -15.50 9.54 7.65
C LYS A 435 -15.71 10.34 8.94
N ALA A 436 -14.75 11.19 9.31
CA ALA A 436 -14.85 12.05 10.49
C ALA A 436 -15.79 13.25 10.31
N GLN A 437 -16.28 13.53 9.09
CA GLN A 437 -17.19 14.65 8.85
C GLN A 437 -18.59 14.36 9.43
N PRO A 438 -19.28 15.38 9.98
CA PRO A 438 -20.63 15.22 10.48
C PRO A 438 -21.57 14.66 9.40
N SER A 439 -22.51 13.80 9.80
CA SER A 439 -23.54 13.25 8.89
C SER A 439 -24.43 14.33 8.24
N THR A 440 -24.51 15.52 8.83
CA THR A 440 -25.21 16.68 8.27
C THR A 440 -24.46 17.34 7.11
N HIS A 441 -23.15 17.13 7.01
CA HIS A 441 -22.27 17.66 5.96
C HIS A 441 -21.33 16.56 5.47
N PRO A 442 -21.87 15.47 4.90
CA PRO A 442 -21.06 14.34 4.49
C PRO A 442 -20.11 14.77 3.38
N ARG A 443 -18.88 14.23 3.39
CA ARG A 443 -17.95 14.41 2.29
C ARG A 443 -17.62 13.10 1.63
N GLN A 444 -17.57 13.15 0.30
CA GLN A 444 -17.11 12.06 -0.54
C GLN A 444 -15.81 12.49 -1.18
N ILE A 445 -14.76 11.71 -0.92
CA ILE A 445 -13.44 11.96 -1.50
C ILE A 445 -13.06 10.74 -2.34
N LEU A 446 -12.93 10.96 -3.64
CA LEU A 446 -12.32 10.03 -4.57
C LEU A 446 -10.83 10.35 -4.66
N TYR A 447 -9.99 9.39 -4.31
CA TYR A 447 -8.55 9.52 -4.48
C TYR A 447 -8.11 8.68 -5.69
N GLY A 448 -7.25 9.26 -6.51
CA GLY A 448 -6.60 8.60 -7.63
C GLY A 448 -5.15 9.05 -7.74
N CYS A 449 -4.37 8.26 -8.44
CA CYS A 449 -2.99 8.59 -8.77
C CYS A 449 -2.62 7.94 -10.10
N THR A 450 -1.50 8.37 -10.69
CA THR A 450 -0.95 7.73 -11.90
C THR A 450 -0.58 6.27 -11.64
N GLU A 451 0.06 6.03 -10.50
CA GLU A 451 0.53 4.72 -10.04
C GLU A 451 0.45 4.71 -8.51
N LEU A 452 0.07 3.58 -7.91
CA LEU A 452 0.10 3.41 -6.48
C LEU A 452 1.43 2.75 -6.11
N LEU A 453 2.27 3.44 -5.36
CA LEU A 453 3.65 3.04 -5.13
C LEU A 453 3.89 2.76 -3.64
N THR A 454 4.62 1.69 -3.38
CA THR A 454 5.32 1.51 -2.11
C THR A 454 6.47 2.53 -2.00
N PRO A 455 6.94 2.85 -0.78
CA PRO A 455 8.09 3.72 -0.62
C PRO A 455 9.35 3.24 -1.36
N ASN A 456 9.54 1.92 -1.45
CA ASN A 456 10.67 1.32 -2.13
C ASN A 456 10.54 1.43 -3.65
N GLU A 457 9.35 1.20 -4.22
CA GLU A 457 9.11 1.41 -5.65
C GLU A 457 9.29 2.88 -6.02
N PHE A 458 8.83 3.81 -5.18
CA PHE A 458 9.06 5.24 -5.39
C PHE A 458 10.56 5.59 -5.36
N LEU A 459 11.31 5.07 -4.38
CA LEU A 459 12.76 5.27 -4.30
C LEU A 459 13.47 4.70 -5.55
N GLN A 460 13.07 3.53 -6.02
CA GLN A 460 13.59 2.92 -7.23
C GLN A 460 13.28 3.74 -8.48
N GLN A 461 12.05 4.25 -8.61
CA GLN A 461 11.68 5.13 -9.73
C GLN A 461 12.51 6.41 -9.72
N LEU A 462 12.69 7.05 -8.56
CA LEU A 462 13.59 8.20 -8.43
C LEU A 462 15.02 7.86 -8.86
N ASN A 463 15.49 6.64 -8.55
CA ASN A 463 16.84 6.22 -8.90
C ASN A 463 17.04 5.95 -10.40
N GLN A 464 15.94 5.77 -11.15
CA GLN A 464 15.94 5.65 -12.61
C GLN A 464 15.91 7.02 -13.30
N VAL A 465 15.60 8.10 -12.57
CA VAL A 465 15.67 9.45 -13.12
C VAL A 465 17.12 9.82 -13.33
N HIS A 466 17.54 9.88 -14.60
CA HIS A 466 18.86 10.37 -14.96
C HIS A 466 18.89 11.90 -14.75
N THR A 467 19.57 12.32 -13.68
CA THR A 467 19.89 13.71 -13.36
C THR A 467 21.20 14.16 -13.97
#